data_AF-A0A0S9PHK7-F1
#
_entry.id   AF-A0A0S9PHK7-F1
#
_cell.length_a   1.000
_cell.length_b   1.000
_cell.length_c   1.000
_cell.angle_alpha   90.00
_cell.angle_beta   90.00
_cell.angle_gamma   90.00
#
_symmetry.space_group_name_H-M   'P 1'
#
loop_
_entity.id
_entity.type
_entity.pdbx_description
1 polymer ?
#
loop_
_entity_poly.entity_id
_entity_poly.type
_entity_poly.pdbx_seq_one_letter_code
_entity_poly.pdbx_strand_id
1 'polypeptide(L)'
;MGILSIVLGGLALFVCWIPFLNYLTVFGAIAGLVFGLIALFRKFGSRALSLTGTIVSGVAFLLTVVFIVIYTLAFVTAGSGPDYTDTPYTSSPSDDPTESDSPDEPTAAPGDPTVVPGDSTPSAGATVCADGTAIALGKAGILTYDGENQAEVTIEDVQLDATDTVLAENSLNETPPDGYQYALISLTIKQLGTESFPAGASRGIFKGVAEDIASPADYAVLPEPELLFAPDLSQGDSVTGNIAVFVPTSGADSGSLLVDNYFTDNTCELKVG
;
A
#
# COMPACT_ATOMS: atom_id res chain seq x y z
N MET A 1 12.73 -29.46 34.57
CA MET A 1 11.44 -29.30 33.85
C MET A 1 10.67 -28.05 34.31
N GLY A 2 10.38 -27.84 35.60
CA GLY A 2 9.72 -26.58 36.04
C GLY A 2 10.53 -25.29 35.80
N ILE A 3 11.86 -25.36 35.86
CA ILE A 3 12.72 -24.22 35.52
C ILE A 3 12.61 -23.88 34.02
N LEU A 4 12.47 -24.89 33.15
CA LEU A 4 12.27 -24.67 31.70
C LEU A 4 10.94 -23.97 31.41
N SER A 5 9.84 -24.33 32.09
CA SER A 5 8.55 -23.64 31.90
C SER A 5 8.59 -22.20 32.41
N ILE A 6 9.31 -21.93 33.51
CA ILE A 6 9.47 -20.57 34.03
C ILE A 6 10.33 -19.72 33.09
N VAL A 7 11.44 -20.27 32.59
CA VAL A 7 12.34 -19.55 31.68
C VAL A 7 11.65 -19.30 30.34
N LEU A 8 10.99 -20.30 29.75
CA LEU A 8 10.28 -20.14 28.47
C LEU A 8 9.05 -19.22 28.59
N GLY A 9 8.25 -19.36 29.65
CA GLY A 9 7.10 -18.49 29.89
C GLY A 9 7.50 -17.06 30.24
N GLY A 10 8.60 -16.89 31.00
CA GLY A 10 9.17 -15.58 31.30
C GLY A 10 9.75 -14.88 30.08
N LEU A 11 10.48 -15.60 29.21
CA LEU A 11 10.98 -15.04 27.96
C LEU A 11 9.84 -14.65 27.02
N ALA A 12 8.78 -15.47 26.94
CA ALA A 12 7.60 -15.16 26.14
C ALA A 12 6.89 -13.90 26.62
N LEU A 13 6.74 -13.71 27.94
CA LEU A 13 6.20 -12.47 28.52
C LEU A 13 7.06 -11.24 28.25
N PHE A 14 8.38 -11.41 28.21
CA PHE A 14 9.30 -10.31 27.94
C PHE A 14 9.34 -9.91 26.46
N VAL A 15 8.97 -10.81 25.56
CA VAL A 15 9.05 -10.57 24.10
C VAL A 15 7.68 -10.28 23.48
N CYS A 16 6.57 -10.58 24.18
CA CYS A 16 5.22 -10.44 23.64
C CYS A 16 4.78 -9.02 23.31
N TRP A 17 5.43 -7.99 23.86
CA TRP A 17 5.11 -6.59 23.58
C TRP A 17 5.70 -6.08 22.26
N ILE A 18 6.55 -6.86 21.58
CA ILE A 18 7.13 -6.50 20.28
C ILE A 18 6.24 -7.12 19.18
N PRO A 19 5.52 -6.31 18.37
CA PRO A 19 4.47 -6.80 17.47
C PRO A 19 4.91 -7.90 16.50
N PHE A 20 6.05 -7.71 15.82
CA PHE A 20 6.57 -8.69 14.86
C PHE A 20 7.07 -9.99 15.51
N LEU A 21 7.53 -9.93 16.78
CA LEU A 21 8.03 -11.09 17.50
C LEU A 21 6.92 -11.85 18.23
N ASN A 22 5.76 -11.23 18.47
CA ASN A 22 4.62 -11.84 19.16
C ASN A 22 4.06 -13.07 18.41
N TYR A 23 4.16 -13.11 17.08
CA TYR A 23 3.75 -14.30 16.32
C TYR A 23 4.67 -15.51 16.57
N LEU A 24 5.96 -15.29 16.86
CA LEU A 24 6.90 -16.35 17.20
C LEU A 24 6.75 -16.83 18.66
N THR A 25 6.26 -15.98 19.58
CA THR A 25 6.09 -16.35 20.99
C THR A 25 4.93 -17.31 21.21
N VAL A 26 3.95 -17.39 20.30
CA VAL A 26 2.83 -18.35 20.37
C VAL A 26 3.33 -19.80 20.42
N PHE A 27 4.30 -20.17 19.57
CA PHE A 27 4.88 -21.52 19.58
C PHE A 27 5.64 -21.81 20.89
N GLY A 28 6.36 -20.81 21.42
CA GLY A 28 7.03 -20.88 22.71
C GLY A 28 6.07 -21.02 23.90
N ALA A 29 4.97 -20.27 23.89
CA ALA A 29 3.93 -20.29 24.92
C ALA A 29 3.16 -21.62 24.93
N ILE A 30 2.83 -22.16 23.75
CA ILE A 30 2.21 -23.49 23.61
C ILE A 30 3.16 -24.57 24.14
N ALA A 31 4.44 -24.54 23.75
CA ALA A 31 5.42 -25.49 24.24
C ALA A 31 5.58 -25.40 25.78
N GLY A 32 5.69 -24.18 26.33
CA GLY A 32 5.76 -23.94 27.77
C GLY A 32 4.54 -24.45 28.54
N LEU A 33 3.33 -24.25 27.99
CA LEU A 33 2.07 -24.72 28.56
C LEU A 33 1.98 -26.25 28.56
N VAL A 34 2.38 -26.90 27.46
CA VAL A 34 2.41 -28.36 27.33
C VAL A 34 3.39 -28.98 28.33
N PHE A 35 4.61 -28.44 28.44
CA PHE A 35 5.59 -28.92 29.42
C PHE A 35 5.16 -28.66 30.87
N GLY A 36 4.45 -27.56 31.15
CA GLY A 36 3.84 -27.27 32.44
C GLY A 36 2.76 -28.28 32.83
N LEU A 37 1.86 -28.63 31.89
CA LEU A 37 0.82 -29.64 32.07
C LEU A 37 1.40 -31.04 32.29
N ILE A 38 2.41 -31.43 31.51
CA ILE A 38 3.09 -32.74 31.69
C ILE A 38 3.80 -32.82 33.05
N ALA A 39 4.39 -31.72 33.52
CA ALA A 39 5.01 -31.65 34.84
C ALA A 39 3.98 -31.77 35.98
N LEU A 40 2.75 -31.27 35.79
CA LEU A 40 1.66 -31.37 36.77
C LEU A 40 1.20 -32.82 37.00
N PHE A 41 1.22 -33.65 35.95
CA PHE A 41 0.79 -35.04 36.03
C PHE A 41 1.89 -36.02 36.50
N ARG A 42 3.16 -35.60 36.62
CA ARG A 42 4.25 -36.49 37.05
C ARG A 42 4.51 -36.40 38.57
N LYS A 43 4.21 -37.48 39.28
CA LYS A 43 4.13 -37.60 40.75
C LYS A 43 5.48 -37.56 41.53
N PHE A 44 6.43 -36.67 41.22
CA PHE A 44 7.70 -36.57 41.98
C PHE A 44 8.32 -35.16 42.05
N GLY A 45 7.60 -34.17 42.56
CA GLY A 45 8.18 -32.84 42.82
C GLY A 45 7.24 -31.87 43.54
N SER A 46 7.81 -30.84 44.20
CA SER A 46 7.07 -29.85 45.01
C SER A 46 6.01 -29.12 44.17
N ARG A 47 4.74 -29.43 44.48
CA ARG A 47 3.54 -29.01 43.73
C ARG A 47 3.41 -27.49 43.55
N ALA A 48 4.09 -26.70 44.38
CA ALA A 48 4.03 -25.25 44.36
C ALA A 48 4.65 -24.63 43.09
N LEU A 49 5.77 -25.16 42.57
CA LEU A 49 6.54 -24.50 41.49
C LEU A 49 5.95 -24.78 40.09
N SER A 50 5.30 -25.93 39.91
CA SER A 50 4.60 -26.28 38.66
C SER A 50 3.26 -25.56 38.53
N LEU A 51 2.60 -25.27 39.66
CA LEU A 51 1.34 -24.53 39.70
C LEU A 51 1.54 -23.08 39.29
N THR A 52 2.57 -22.39 39.83
CA THR A 52 2.92 -21.03 39.41
C THR A 52 3.30 -20.96 37.94
N GLY A 53 4.10 -21.91 37.43
CA GLY A 53 4.46 -21.93 36.00
C GLY A 53 3.24 -22.09 35.06
N THR A 54 2.26 -22.89 35.47
CA THR A 54 1.02 -23.10 34.70
C THR A 54 0.12 -21.85 34.75
N ILE A 55 -0.02 -21.23 35.93
CA ILE A 55 -0.79 -19.98 36.09
C ILE A 55 -0.14 -18.86 35.28
N VAL A 56 1.19 -18.70 35.37
CA VAL A 56 1.93 -17.68 34.61
C VAL A 56 1.78 -17.91 33.10
N SER A 57 1.83 -19.16 32.64
CA SER A 57 1.64 -19.48 31.22
C SER A 57 0.19 -19.27 30.75
N GLY A 58 -0.80 -19.56 31.60
CA GLY A 58 -2.21 -19.30 31.29
C GLY A 58 -2.52 -17.80 31.23
N VAL A 59 -1.96 -17.02 32.16
CA VAL A 59 -2.06 -15.55 32.13
C VAL A 59 -1.35 -14.98 30.91
N ALA A 60 -0.16 -15.47 30.57
CA ALA A 60 0.56 -15.05 29.37
C ALA A 60 -0.24 -15.36 28.10
N PHE A 61 -0.84 -16.55 27.98
CA PHE A 61 -1.68 -16.92 26.84
C PHE A 61 -2.91 -16.00 26.72
N LEU A 62 -3.60 -15.73 27.83
CA LEU A 62 -4.72 -14.79 27.82
C LEU A 62 -4.30 -13.39 27.40
N LEU A 63 -3.17 -12.88 27.91
CA LEU A 63 -2.63 -11.59 27.52
C LEU A 63 -2.24 -11.56 26.04
N THR A 64 -1.65 -12.63 25.51
CA THR A 64 -1.33 -12.75 24.08
C THR A 64 -2.59 -12.67 23.22
N VAL A 65 -3.66 -13.40 23.58
CA VAL A 65 -4.94 -13.33 22.84
C VAL A 65 -5.52 -11.92 22.90
N VAL A 66 -5.50 -11.28 24.08
CA VAL A 66 -5.98 -9.91 24.25
C VAL A 66 -5.16 -8.93 23.39
N PHE A 67 -3.83 -9.02 23.38
CA PHE A 67 -2.99 -8.18 22.54
C PHE A 67 -3.17 -8.45 21.06
N ILE A 68 -3.36 -9.69 20.64
CA ILE A 68 -3.70 -10.02 19.24
C ILE A 68 -5.00 -9.34 18.84
N VAL A 69 -6.04 -9.40 19.68
CA VAL A 69 -7.32 -8.73 19.42
C VAL A 69 -7.16 -7.21 19.41
N ILE A 70 -6.40 -6.63 20.35
CA ILE A 70 -6.14 -5.18 20.39
C ILE A 70 -5.34 -4.73 19.17
N TYR A 71 -4.31 -5.46 18.75
CA TYR A 71 -3.50 -5.09 17.58
C TYR A 71 -4.26 -5.30 16.27
N THR A 72 -5.06 -6.35 16.15
CA THR A 72 -5.91 -6.56 14.97
C THR A 72 -7.02 -5.51 14.91
N LEU A 73 -7.68 -5.18 16.03
CA LEU A 73 -8.60 -4.04 16.04
C LEU A 73 -7.88 -2.72 15.78
N ALA A 74 -6.75 -2.44 16.41
CA ALA A 74 -6.00 -1.20 16.21
C ALA A 74 -5.54 -1.04 14.75
N PHE A 75 -5.16 -2.13 14.08
CA PHE A 75 -4.86 -2.11 12.65
C PHE A 75 -6.12 -1.87 11.81
N VAL A 76 -7.23 -2.52 12.13
CA VAL A 76 -8.51 -2.32 11.43
C VAL A 76 -9.07 -0.91 11.67
N THR A 77 -8.97 -0.35 12.88
CA THR A 77 -9.40 1.01 13.23
C THR A 77 -8.38 2.09 12.83
N ALA A 78 -7.10 1.75 12.66
CA ALA A 78 -6.14 2.64 12.00
C ALA A 78 -6.39 2.67 10.47
N GLY A 79 -6.94 1.59 9.91
CA GLY A 79 -7.50 1.56 8.55
C GLY A 79 -8.95 2.05 8.44
N SER A 80 -9.61 2.36 9.56
CA SER A 80 -10.94 2.98 9.61
C SER A 80 -10.97 4.01 10.73
N GLY A 81 -10.35 5.17 10.44
CA GLY A 81 -10.16 6.24 11.41
C GLY A 81 -11.46 6.89 11.89
N PRO A 82 -11.45 7.50 13.09
CA PRO A 82 -12.37 8.56 13.43
C PRO A 82 -11.69 9.92 13.27
N ASP A 83 -12.27 10.69 12.35
CA ASP A 83 -12.59 12.12 12.39
C ASP A 83 -11.75 13.09 13.25
N TYR A 84 -11.41 14.19 12.59
CA TYR A 84 -10.64 15.34 13.06
C TYR A 84 -11.24 15.99 14.32
N THR A 85 -10.39 16.46 15.24
CA THR A 85 -10.49 17.81 15.87
C THR A 85 -9.42 18.07 16.93
N ASP A 86 -8.56 19.03 16.58
CA ASP A 86 -8.16 20.19 17.39
C ASP A 86 -7.10 20.08 18.52
N THR A 87 -6.04 20.88 18.32
CA THR A 87 -5.05 21.46 19.27
C THR A 87 -3.92 20.60 19.86
N PRO A 88 -2.81 21.22 20.32
CA PRO A 88 -1.97 22.21 19.65
C PRO A 88 -0.49 21.77 19.64
N TYR A 89 0.29 22.24 18.67
CA TYR A 89 1.74 22.10 18.68
C TYR A 89 2.33 22.81 19.91
N THR A 90 2.76 22.04 20.92
CA THR A 90 3.77 22.49 21.88
C THR A 90 5.12 22.25 21.24
N SER A 91 5.63 23.31 20.62
CA SER A 91 7.04 23.50 20.28
C SER A 91 7.87 23.54 21.57
N SER A 92 8.98 22.80 21.57
CA SER A 92 10.10 23.06 22.48
C SER A 92 11.36 23.30 21.63
N PRO A 93 12.21 24.25 22.04
CA PRO A 93 12.94 25.12 21.13
C PRO A 93 14.32 24.55 20.79
N SER A 94 14.79 24.82 19.59
CA SER A 94 16.21 24.87 19.29
C SER A 94 16.48 26.25 18.70
N ASP A 95 16.95 27.15 19.57
CA ASP A 95 17.66 28.35 19.17
C ASP A 95 19.04 27.94 18.64
N ASP A 96 19.30 28.14 17.36
CA ASP A 96 20.29 29.15 16.96
C ASP A 96 20.02 29.59 15.50
N PRO A 97 20.13 30.89 15.17
CA PRO A 97 19.56 31.47 13.98
C PRO A 97 20.60 31.59 12.86
N THR A 98 20.18 31.29 11.64
CA THR A 98 20.58 32.11 10.51
C THR A 98 19.42 32.11 9.52
N GLU A 99 18.72 33.23 9.48
CA GLU A 99 17.81 33.55 8.39
C GLU A 99 18.57 33.44 7.05
N SER A 100 18.04 32.62 6.15
CA SER A 100 18.16 32.86 4.72
C SER A 100 16.81 32.50 4.12
N ASP A 101 16.08 33.54 3.71
CA ASP A 101 14.89 33.49 2.87
C ASP A 101 15.04 32.50 1.71
N SER A 102 14.19 31.47 1.67
CA SER A 102 13.51 30.97 0.47
C SER A 102 12.58 29.81 0.86
N PRO A 103 11.29 29.78 0.45
CA PRO A 103 10.56 28.53 0.35
C PRO A 103 11.09 27.81 -0.88
N ASP A 104 12.07 26.92 -0.70
CA ASP A 104 12.33 25.91 -1.73
C ASP A 104 11.11 24.97 -1.74
N GLU A 105 10.26 25.14 -2.74
CA GLU A 105 9.45 24.02 -3.22
C GLU A 105 10.39 22.82 -3.41
N PRO A 106 9.95 21.60 -3.07
CA PRO A 106 10.76 20.42 -3.34
C PRO A 106 11.03 20.40 -4.84
N THR A 107 12.26 20.74 -5.23
CA THR A 107 12.70 20.60 -6.61
C THR A 107 12.61 19.12 -6.93
N ALA A 108 11.74 18.76 -7.88
CA ALA A 108 11.59 17.40 -8.37
C ALA A 108 12.97 16.78 -8.63
N ALA A 109 13.19 15.55 -8.17
CA ALA A 109 14.45 14.88 -8.41
C ALA A 109 14.63 14.66 -9.92
N PRO A 110 15.87 14.64 -10.44
CA PRO A 110 16.10 14.28 -11.84
C PRO A 110 15.45 12.93 -12.14
N GLY A 111 14.51 12.90 -13.09
CA GLY A 111 13.77 11.69 -13.47
C GLY A 111 12.32 11.66 -13.00
N ASP A 112 11.94 12.51 -12.04
CA ASP A 112 10.57 12.58 -11.54
C ASP A 112 9.61 13.16 -12.61
N PRO A 113 8.34 12.74 -12.59
CA PRO A 113 7.31 13.35 -13.42
C PRO A 113 7.23 14.87 -13.25
N THR A 114 7.24 15.60 -14.36
CA THR A 114 7.14 17.07 -14.35
C THR A 114 5.69 17.50 -14.26
N VAL A 115 5.37 18.35 -13.27
CA VAL A 115 4.05 18.97 -13.14
C VAL A 115 3.89 20.07 -14.18
N VAL A 116 2.75 20.07 -14.85
CA VAL A 116 2.33 21.08 -15.82
C VAL A 116 1.11 21.83 -15.25
N PRO A 117 1.28 23.12 -14.90
CA PRO A 117 0.18 23.93 -14.42
C PRO A 117 -0.94 24.10 -15.45
N GLY A 118 -2.18 24.10 -14.98
CA GLY A 118 -3.36 24.19 -15.83
C GLY A 118 -4.57 24.79 -15.12
N ASP A 119 -5.75 24.53 -15.68
CA ASP A 119 -7.03 24.89 -15.08
C ASP A 119 -7.83 23.63 -14.71
N SER A 120 -8.70 23.71 -13.71
CA SER A 120 -9.51 22.58 -13.22
C SER A 120 -10.75 22.29 -14.07
N THR A 121 -10.88 22.86 -15.27
CA THR A 121 -11.98 22.57 -16.16
C THR A 121 -11.79 21.18 -16.76
N PRO A 122 -12.81 20.30 -16.73
CA PRO A 122 -12.73 19.02 -17.41
C PRO A 122 -12.43 19.17 -18.90
N SER A 123 -11.63 18.26 -19.43
CA SER A 123 -11.29 18.17 -20.85
C SER A 123 -12.54 17.97 -21.70
N ALA A 124 -12.54 18.51 -22.92
CA ALA A 124 -13.67 18.38 -23.82
C ALA A 124 -13.96 16.90 -24.14
N GLY A 125 -15.15 16.42 -23.77
CA GLY A 125 -15.55 15.03 -23.94
C GLY A 125 -15.06 14.08 -22.85
N ALA A 126 -14.51 14.60 -21.76
CA ALA A 126 -14.25 13.82 -20.55
C ALA A 126 -15.55 13.22 -20.01
N THR A 127 -15.47 11.97 -19.54
CA THR A 127 -16.63 11.20 -19.09
C THR A 127 -16.41 10.71 -17.68
N VAL A 128 -17.39 10.88 -16.79
CA VAL A 128 -17.35 10.29 -15.45
C VAL A 128 -17.28 8.78 -15.55
N CYS A 129 -16.27 8.21 -14.89
CA CYS A 129 -16.03 6.78 -14.89
C CYS A 129 -17.14 6.04 -14.14
N ALA A 130 -17.66 5.00 -14.76
CA ALA A 130 -18.76 4.21 -14.24
C ALA A 130 -18.59 2.75 -14.67
N ASP A 131 -18.99 1.83 -13.80
CA ASP A 131 -18.90 0.40 -14.04
C ASP A 131 -19.53 -0.01 -15.38
N GLY A 132 -18.78 -0.80 -16.15
CA GLY A 132 -19.22 -1.31 -17.45
C GLY A 132 -19.14 -0.30 -18.59
N THR A 133 -18.64 0.92 -18.35
CA THR A 133 -18.41 1.92 -19.40
C THR A 133 -16.92 2.05 -19.68
N ALA A 134 -16.48 1.55 -20.83
CA ALA A 134 -15.11 1.70 -21.29
C ALA A 134 -14.92 3.01 -22.06
N ILE A 135 -13.90 3.78 -21.67
CA ILE A 135 -13.48 5.03 -22.29
C ILE A 135 -12.44 4.71 -23.36
N ALA A 136 -12.58 5.29 -24.55
CA ALA A 136 -11.67 5.04 -25.66
C ALA A 136 -10.24 5.56 -25.39
N LEU A 137 -9.24 4.93 -26.01
CA LEU A 137 -7.85 5.38 -25.95
C LEU A 137 -7.73 6.88 -26.32
N GLY A 138 -6.95 7.64 -25.55
CA GLY A 138 -6.78 9.09 -25.72
C GLY A 138 -8.01 9.92 -25.33
N LYS A 139 -9.00 9.34 -24.63
CA LYS A 139 -10.11 10.07 -24.02
C LYS A 139 -9.97 10.08 -22.50
N ALA A 140 -10.36 11.21 -21.90
CA ALA A 140 -10.29 11.41 -20.47
C ALA A 140 -11.46 10.72 -19.74
N GLY A 141 -11.11 9.94 -18.71
CA GLY A 141 -12.02 9.48 -17.69
C GLY A 141 -11.95 10.36 -16.45
N ILE A 142 -13.08 10.60 -15.79
CA ILE A 142 -13.12 11.39 -14.54
C ILE A 142 -13.29 10.45 -13.35
N LEU A 143 -12.31 10.49 -12.46
CA LEU A 143 -12.36 9.90 -11.13
C LEU A 143 -13.13 10.83 -10.17
N THR A 144 -13.91 10.26 -9.28
CA THR A 144 -14.80 10.97 -8.35
C THR A 144 -14.58 10.53 -6.91
N TYR A 145 -15.07 11.36 -5.99
CA TYR A 145 -15.24 11.01 -4.58
C TYR A 145 -16.47 11.75 -4.06
N ASP A 146 -17.41 11.01 -3.45
CA ASP A 146 -18.68 11.56 -2.95
C ASP A 146 -19.47 12.36 -4.01
N GLY A 147 -19.35 11.95 -5.27
CA GLY A 147 -20.02 12.59 -6.41
C GLY A 147 -19.35 13.88 -6.92
N GLU A 148 -18.20 14.28 -6.36
CA GLU A 148 -17.39 15.39 -6.84
C GLU A 148 -16.23 14.92 -7.72
N ASN A 149 -15.90 15.68 -8.75
CA ASN A 149 -14.79 15.37 -9.66
C ASN A 149 -13.45 15.62 -8.96
N GLN A 150 -12.60 14.59 -8.90
CA GLN A 150 -11.30 14.68 -8.25
C GLN A 150 -10.18 14.85 -9.27
N ALA A 151 -10.14 14.00 -10.29
CA ALA A 151 -9.11 14.03 -11.32
C ALA A 151 -9.61 13.47 -12.65
N GLU A 152 -8.96 13.87 -13.74
CA GLU A 152 -9.03 13.18 -15.02
C GLU A 152 -7.84 12.24 -15.18
N VAL A 153 -8.08 11.09 -15.80
CA VAL A 153 -7.05 10.16 -16.25
C VAL A 153 -7.18 9.94 -17.75
N THR A 154 -6.05 9.99 -18.45
CA THR A 154 -5.97 9.73 -19.89
C THR A 154 -4.78 8.80 -20.17
N ILE A 155 -4.97 7.82 -21.05
CA ILE A 155 -3.86 7.05 -21.63
C ILE A 155 -3.30 7.83 -22.81
N GLU A 156 -2.03 8.18 -22.75
CA GLU A 156 -1.30 8.90 -23.80
C GLU A 156 -0.59 7.95 -24.77
N ASP A 157 0.03 6.89 -24.24
CA ASP A 157 0.76 5.90 -25.04
C ASP A 157 0.65 4.50 -24.42
N VAL A 158 0.71 3.48 -25.29
CA VAL A 158 0.62 2.06 -24.90
C VAL A 158 1.66 1.24 -25.65
N GLN A 159 2.59 0.64 -24.91
CA GLN A 159 3.46 -0.43 -25.39
C GLN A 159 3.02 -1.76 -24.76
N LEU A 160 2.19 -2.54 -25.48
CA LEU A 160 1.64 -3.81 -24.96
C LEU A 160 2.68 -4.91 -24.75
N ASP A 161 3.77 -4.91 -25.52
CA ASP A 161 4.91 -5.80 -25.33
C ASP A 161 6.14 -4.95 -24.97
N ALA A 162 6.31 -4.75 -23.67
CA ALA A 162 7.37 -3.95 -23.07
C ALA A 162 8.29 -4.78 -22.17
N THR A 163 8.23 -6.11 -22.24
CA THR A 163 8.98 -6.99 -21.33
C THR A 163 10.48 -6.75 -21.40
N ASP A 164 11.03 -6.67 -22.62
CA ASP A 164 12.45 -6.39 -22.82
C ASP A 164 12.83 -4.99 -22.29
N THR A 165 11.96 -3.99 -22.47
CA THR A 165 12.16 -2.63 -21.95
C THR A 165 12.24 -2.65 -20.41
N VAL A 166 11.23 -3.22 -19.76
CA VAL A 166 11.12 -3.23 -18.29
C VAL A 166 12.24 -4.06 -17.66
N LEU A 167 12.57 -5.23 -18.22
CA LEU A 167 13.66 -6.06 -17.67
C LEU A 167 15.05 -5.47 -17.90
N ALA A 168 15.23 -4.63 -18.92
CA ALA A 168 16.48 -3.92 -19.16
C ALA A 168 16.69 -2.76 -18.17
N GLU A 169 15.62 -2.17 -17.66
CA GLU A 169 15.67 -1.02 -16.74
C GLU A 169 16.31 -1.41 -15.41
N ASN A 170 15.91 -2.55 -14.84
CA ASN A 170 16.45 -3.00 -13.57
C ASN A 170 16.51 -4.53 -13.46
N SER A 171 17.68 -5.04 -13.06
CA SER A 171 17.88 -6.49 -12.85
C SER A 171 17.06 -7.08 -11.71
N LEU A 172 16.42 -6.24 -10.88
CA LEU A 172 15.49 -6.66 -9.83
C LEU A 172 14.06 -6.85 -10.33
N ASN A 173 13.74 -6.36 -11.53
CA ASN A 173 12.41 -6.55 -12.10
C ASN A 173 12.15 -8.03 -12.36
N GLU A 174 10.99 -8.50 -11.91
CA GLU A 174 10.64 -9.91 -12.02
C GLU A 174 10.23 -10.27 -13.45
N THR A 175 10.60 -11.48 -13.88
CA THR A 175 10.14 -12.01 -15.17
C THR A 175 8.62 -12.28 -15.09
N PRO A 176 7.83 -11.85 -16.10
CA PRO A 176 6.39 -12.12 -16.12
C PRO A 176 6.08 -13.62 -16.05
N PRO A 177 4.98 -14.02 -15.37
CA PRO A 177 4.53 -15.41 -15.39
C PRO A 177 4.17 -15.90 -16.80
N ASP A 178 4.19 -17.23 -16.99
CA ASP A 178 3.83 -17.85 -18.27
C ASP A 178 2.46 -17.37 -18.78
N GLY A 179 2.43 -16.93 -20.04
CA GLY A 179 1.22 -16.42 -20.69
C GLY A 179 0.97 -14.92 -20.50
N TYR A 180 1.77 -14.24 -19.67
CA TYR A 180 1.72 -12.80 -19.46
C TYR A 180 3.01 -12.12 -19.94
N GLN A 181 2.93 -10.81 -20.15
CA GLN A 181 4.05 -9.93 -20.49
C GLN A 181 3.82 -8.56 -19.86
N TYR A 182 4.89 -7.77 -19.68
CA TYR A 182 4.73 -6.37 -19.29
C TYR A 182 4.13 -5.57 -20.44
N ALA A 183 3.16 -4.72 -20.11
CA ALA A 183 2.81 -3.56 -20.90
C ALA A 183 3.25 -2.29 -20.15
N LEU A 184 3.87 -1.36 -20.87
CA LEU A 184 4.20 -0.03 -20.37
C LEU A 184 3.14 0.95 -20.88
N ILE A 185 2.49 1.67 -19.98
CA ILE A 185 1.39 2.58 -20.31
C ILE A 185 1.72 3.96 -19.74
N SER A 186 1.69 4.98 -20.59
CA SER A 186 1.86 6.37 -20.17
C SER A 186 0.51 6.97 -19.83
N LEU A 187 0.37 7.44 -18.59
CA LEU A 187 -0.84 8.04 -18.06
C LEU A 187 -0.63 9.51 -17.78
N THR A 188 -1.57 10.35 -18.19
CA THR A 188 -1.71 11.72 -17.71
C THR A 188 -2.82 11.78 -16.68
N ILE A 189 -2.49 12.35 -15.51
CA ILE A 189 -3.44 12.68 -14.45
C ILE A 189 -3.56 14.19 -14.35
N LYS A 190 -4.79 14.70 -14.36
CA LYS A 190 -5.09 16.13 -14.20
C LYS A 190 -6.01 16.32 -13.00
N GLN A 191 -5.63 17.13 -12.04
CA GLN A 191 -6.51 17.43 -10.91
C GLN A 191 -7.66 18.35 -11.32
N LEU A 192 -8.87 18.00 -10.89
CA LEU A 192 -10.09 18.80 -11.03
C LEU A 192 -10.58 19.35 -9.68
N GLY A 193 -10.40 18.58 -8.60
CA GLY A 193 -10.85 18.93 -7.25
C GLY A 193 -10.12 20.14 -6.65
N THR A 194 -10.60 20.62 -5.50
CA THR A 194 -9.99 21.73 -4.76
C THR A 194 -8.89 21.29 -3.79
N GLU A 195 -8.94 20.03 -3.35
CA GLU A 195 -7.97 19.45 -2.42
C GLU A 195 -6.80 18.83 -3.18
N SER A 196 -5.63 18.79 -2.54
CA SER A 196 -4.42 18.16 -3.08
C SER A 196 -4.69 16.73 -3.56
N PHE A 197 -4.28 16.40 -4.79
CA PHE A 197 -4.52 15.07 -5.36
C PHE A 197 -3.21 14.27 -5.51
N PRO A 198 -3.03 13.14 -4.81
CA PRO A 198 -1.79 12.36 -4.88
C PRO A 198 -1.76 11.50 -6.14
N ALA A 199 -1.23 12.05 -7.23
CA ALA A 199 -1.20 11.38 -8.52
C ALA A 199 -0.40 10.06 -8.48
N GLY A 200 0.70 10.00 -7.72
CA GLY A 200 1.53 8.80 -7.58
C GLY A 200 0.87 7.65 -6.80
N ALA A 201 -0.25 7.91 -6.12
CA ALA A 201 -1.06 6.87 -5.48
C ALA A 201 -2.09 6.23 -6.44
N SER A 202 -2.03 6.54 -7.74
CA SER A 202 -2.91 5.94 -8.75
C SER A 202 -2.36 4.59 -9.19
N ARG A 203 -3.25 3.61 -9.32
CA ARG A 203 -2.90 2.24 -9.68
C ARG A 203 -3.63 1.81 -10.95
N GLY A 204 -2.95 1.02 -11.77
CA GLY A 204 -3.52 0.39 -12.95
C GLY A 204 -3.51 -1.13 -12.84
N ILE A 205 -4.60 -1.80 -13.22
CA ILE A 205 -4.65 -3.26 -13.39
C ILE A 205 -5.29 -3.58 -14.74
N PHE A 206 -4.70 -4.50 -15.50
CA PHE A 206 -5.33 -4.95 -16.74
C PHE A 206 -6.59 -5.77 -16.44
N LYS A 207 -7.71 -5.40 -17.07
CA LYS A 207 -9.01 -6.03 -16.82
C LYS A 207 -8.96 -7.53 -17.09
N GLY A 208 -9.32 -8.32 -16.09
CA GLY A 208 -9.33 -9.79 -16.17
C GLY A 208 -8.04 -10.46 -15.73
N VAL A 209 -7.01 -9.70 -15.34
CA VAL A 209 -5.83 -10.22 -14.66
C VAL A 209 -6.11 -10.24 -13.16
N ALA A 210 -5.81 -11.36 -12.52
CA ALA A 210 -5.98 -11.49 -11.07
C ALA A 210 -4.95 -10.62 -10.33
N GLU A 211 -5.33 -10.06 -9.20
CA GLU A 211 -4.51 -9.09 -8.46
C GLU A 211 -3.19 -9.69 -7.95
N ASP A 212 -3.20 -10.95 -7.55
CA ASP A 212 -2.01 -11.71 -7.14
C ASP A 212 -1.02 -11.92 -8.30
N ILE A 213 -1.52 -11.97 -9.54
CA ILE A 213 -0.69 -11.98 -10.74
C ILE A 213 -0.20 -10.58 -11.07
N ALA A 214 -1.04 -9.55 -10.97
CA ALA A 214 -0.68 -8.18 -11.36
C ALA A 214 0.34 -7.51 -10.42
N SER A 215 0.33 -7.87 -9.13
CA SER A 215 1.10 -7.17 -8.09
C SER A 215 2.60 -6.97 -8.36
N PRO A 216 3.36 -7.93 -8.94
CA PRO A 216 4.78 -7.70 -9.24
C PRO A 216 5.02 -6.55 -10.22
N ALA A 217 4.06 -6.26 -11.12
CA ALA A 217 4.19 -5.16 -12.07
C ALA A 217 4.07 -3.77 -11.41
N ASP A 218 3.33 -3.67 -10.31
CA ASP A 218 3.17 -2.42 -9.54
C ASP A 218 4.47 -1.97 -8.84
N TYR A 219 5.43 -2.89 -8.68
CA TYR A 219 6.71 -2.64 -8.00
C TYR A 219 7.93 -2.72 -8.93
N ALA A 220 7.70 -2.91 -10.23
CA ALA A 220 8.78 -2.88 -11.21
C ALA A 220 9.34 -1.46 -11.34
N VAL A 221 10.66 -1.35 -11.47
CA VAL A 221 11.32 -0.07 -11.80
C VAL A 221 11.16 0.17 -13.30
N LEU A 222 10.61 1.31 -13.67
CA LEU A 222 10.21 1.61 -15.05
C LEU A 222 11.09 2.69 -15.68
N PRO A 223 11.12 2.78 -17.02
CA PRO A 223 11.70 3.94 -17.68
C PRO A 223 11.03 5.22 -17.18
N GLU A 224 11.86 6.21 -16.83
CA GLU A 224 11.39 7.52 -16.38
C GLU A 224 10.56 8.23 -17.48
N PRO A 225 9.59 9.09 -17.09
CA PRO A 225 9.19 9.38 -15.71
C PRO A 225 8.23 8.32 -15.15
N GLU A 226 8.43 7.85 -13.92
CA GLU A 226 7.53 6.86 -13.29
C GLU A 226 6.38 7.55 -12.55
N LEU A 227 5.14 7.14 -12.83
CA LEU A 227 3.97 7.76 -12.20
C LEU A 227 4.00 7.64 -10.67
N LEU A 228 4.59 6.57 -10.13
CA LEU A 228 4.72 6.36 -8.68
C LEU A 228 5.42 7.52 -7.94
N PHE A 229 6.34 8.21 -8.63
CA PHE A 229 7.06 9.37 -8.08
C PHE A 229 6.39 10.70 -8.43
N ALA A 230 5.21 10.69 -9.03
CA ALA A 230 4.47 11.91 -9.29
C ALA A 230 4.12 12.61 -7.96
N PRO A 231 4.36 13.92 -7.85
CA PRO A 231 4.02 14.66 -6.64
C PRO A 231 2.50 14.77 -6.49
N ASP A 232 2.10 15.26 -5.33
CA ASP A 232 0.75 15.74 -5.12
C ASP A 232 0.48 16.94 -6.04
N LEU A 233 -0.65 16.91 -6.72
CA LEU A 233 -1.08 17.97 -7.61
C LEU A 233 -1.81 19.06 -6.83
N SER A 234 -1.71 20.29 -7.33
CA SER A 234 -2.62 21.38 -6.95
C SER A 234 -3.75 21.51 -7.98
N GLN A 235 -4.78 22.27 -7.64
CA GLN A 235 -5.96 22.41 -8.49
C GLN A 235 -5.61 22.87 -9.91
N GLY A 236 -5.98 22.06 -10.90
CA GLY A 236 -5.75 22.32 -12.32
C GLY A 236 -4.41 21.80 -12.85
N ASP A 237 -3.48 21.40 -11.97
CA ASP A 237 -2.22 20.82 -12.38
C ASP A 237 -2.40 19.45 -13.03
N SER A 238 -1.46 19.10 -13.88
CA SER A 238 -1.38 17.79 -14.51
C SER A 238 0.01 17.22 -14.46
N VAL A 239 0.12 15.91 -14.51
CA VAL A 239 1.39 15.19 -14.53
C VAL A 239 1.26 13.97 -15.44
N THR A 240 2.35 13.61 -16.10
CA THR A 240 2.41 12.43 -16.97
C THR A 240 3.52 11.50 -16.50
N GLY A 241 3.21 10.23 -16.38
CA GLY A 241 4.15 9.20 -15.93
C GLY A 241 3.79 7.83 -16.46
N ASN A 242 4.77 6.95 -16.46
CA ASN A 242 4.65 5.56 -16.88
C ASN A 242 4.18 4.70 -15.70
N ILE A 243 3.31 3.75 -16.01
CA ILE A 243 3.02 2.59 -15.17
C ILE A 243 3.30 1.31 -15.97
N ALA A 244 3.49 0.21 -15.26
CA ALA A 244 3.54 -1.11 -15.86
C ALA A 244 2.41 -1.98 -15.33
N VAL A 245 1.87 -2.80 -16.22
CA VAL A 245 0.89 -3.83 -15.87
C VAL A 245 1.25 -5.13 -16.57
N PHE A 246 0.82 -6.26 -16.02
CA PHE A 246 0.81 -7.50 -16.78
C PHE A 246 -0.42 -7.57 -17.68
N VAL A 247 -0.19 -7.96 -18.93
CA VAL A 247 -1.23 -8.25 -19.91
C VAL A 247 -1.03 -9.67 -20.47
N PRO A 248 -2.10 -10.35 -20.90
CA PRO A 248 -1.96 -11.61 -21.63
C PRO A 248 -1.14 -11.42 -22.91
N THR A 249 -0.27 -12.37 -23.22
CA THR A 249 0.54 -12.40 -24.46
C THR A 249 -0.30 -12.44 -25.76
N SER A 250 -1.62 -12.67 -25.66
CA SER A 250 -2.53 -12.66 -26.80
C SER A 250 -3.86 -11.98 -26.45
N GLY A 251 -4.37 -11.14 -27.36
CA GLY A 251 -5.68 -10.49 -27.24
C GLY A 251 -5.70 -9.23 -26.37
N ALA A 252 -4.54 -8.78 -25.88
CA ALA A 252 -4.43 -7.59 -25.04
C ALA A 252 -4.85 -6.30 -25.76
N ASP A 253 -4.74 -6.25 -27.08
CA ASP A 253 -5.13 -5.13 -27.95
C ASP A 253 -6.62 -4.77 -27.84
N SER A 254 -7.48 -5.73 -27.51
CA SER A 254 -8.92 -5.49 -27.34
C SER A 254 -9.32 -5.14 -25.88
N GLY A 255 -8.35 -5.18 -24.98
CA GLY A 255 -8.55 -5.09 -23.54
C GLY A 255 -8.75 -3.68 -23.02
N SER A 256 -8.73 -3.57 -21.70
CA SER A 256 -8.87 -2.31 -21.00
C SER A 256 -7.97 -2.30 -19.76
N LEU A 257 -7.42 -1.14 -19.45
CA LEU A 257 -6.79 -0.83 -18.17
C LEU A 257 -7.89 -0.35 -17.20
N LEU A 258 -7.88 -0.87 -15.97
CA LEU A 258 -8.66 -0.35 -14.86
C LEU A 258 -7.75 0.56 -14.05
N VAL A 259 -8.10 1.84 -13.93
CA VAL A 259 -7.34 2.82 -13.14
C VAL A 259 -8.18 3.31 -11.97
N ASP A 260 -7.60 3.27 -10.79
CA ASP A 260 -8.17 3.83 -9.57
C ASP A 260 -7.12 4.66 -8.81
N ASN A 261 -7.57 5.40 -7.81
CA ASN A 261 -6.72 6.13 -6.87
C ASN A 261 -7.31 6.01 -5.46
N TYR A 262 -6.43 5.98 -4.46
CA TYR A 262 -6.81 5.89 -3.04
C TYR A 262 -7.80 6.97 -2.57
N PHE A 263 -7.81 8.16 -3.21
CA PHE A 263 -8.69 9.28 -2.87
C PHE A 263 -10.00 9.31 -3.69
N THR A 264 -10.35 8.20 -4.35
CA THR A 264 -11.49 8.14 -5.27
C THR A 264 -12.38 6.93 -4.96
N ASP A 265 -13.67 7.03 -5.28
CA ASP A 265 -14.68 5.99 -5.01
C ASP A 265 -15.12 5.21 -6.25
N ASN A 266 -14.52 5.51 -7.40
CA ASN A 266 -14.80 4.87 -8.68
C ASN A 266 -13.51 4.41 -9.39
N THR A 267 -13.69 3.60 -10.43
CA THR A 267 -12.60 3.07 -11.26
C THR A 267 -12.86 3.41 -12.72
N CYS A 268 -11.84 3.89 -13.42
CA CYS A 268 -11.88 4.17 -14.85
C CYS A 268 -11.48 2.94 -15.66
N GLU A 269 -12.36 2.47 -16.54
CA GLU A 269 -12.01 1.48 -17.57
C GLU A 269 -11.58 2.20 -18.84
N LEU A 270 -10.29 2.16 -19.18
CA LEU A 270 -9.68 2.83 -20.33
C LEU A 270 -9.23 1.80 -21.36
N LYS A 271 -9.63 1.96 -22.63
CA LYS A 271 -9.19 1.08 -23.73
C LYS A 271 -7.72 1.30 -24.06
N VAL A 272 -7.02 0.20 -24.29
CA VAL A 272 -5.59 0.19 -24.63
C VAL A 272 -5.33 0.03 -26.14
N GLY A 273 -6.38 -0.19 -26.95
CA GLY A 273 -6.34 -0.36 -28.40
C GLY A 273 -7.71 -0.22 -29.05
#